data_AF-A0A521T385-F1
#
_entry.id   AF-A0A521T385-F1
#
_cell.length_a   1.000
_cell.length_b   1.000
_cell.length_c   1.000
_cell.angle_alpha   90.00
_cell.angle_beta   90.00
_cell.angle_gamma   90.00
#
_symmetry.space_group_name_H-M   'P 1'
#
loop_
_entity.id
_entity.type
_entity.pdbx_description
1 polymer ?
#
loop_
_entity_poly.entity_id
_entity_poly.type
_entity_poly.pdbx_seq_one_letter_code
_entity_poly.pdbx_strand_id
1 'polypeptide(L)'
;MTPQELRERLGQFAAAIADYTSPLFSDPRWRSTADQLNRSATGAMTNYRSAGRARSHAEFTARLGVAVEEIDESQGWRPARR
;
A
#
# COMPACT_ATOMS: atom_id res chain seq x y z
N MET A 1 3.93 -15.83 10.63
CA MET A 1 3.85 -14.36 10.51
C MET A 1 2.88 -13.84 11.55
N THR A 2 3.36 -13.07 12.52
CA THR A 2 2.54 -12.42 13.54
C THR A 2 1.88 -11.15 12.99
N PRO A 3 0.83 -10.62 13.63
CA PRO A 3 0.26 -9.33 13.24
C PRO A 3 1.28 -8.19 13.25
N GLN A 4 2.23 -8.20 14.20
CA GLN A 4 3.28 -7.19 14.29
C GLN A 4 4.25 -7.29 13.10
N GLU A 5 4.70 -8.50 12.76
CA GLU A 5 5.56 -8.73 11.58
C GLU A 5 4.87 -8.26 10.28
N LEU A 6 3.56 -8.49 10.14
CA LEU A 6 2.82 -8.01 8.98
C LEU A 6 2.72 -6.47 8.94
N ARG A 7 2.54 -5.80 10.09
CA ARG A 7 2.58 -4.32 10.18
C ARG A 7 3.92 -3.78 9.72
N GLU A 8 5.01 -4.39 10.18
CA GLU A 8 6.38 -4.00 9.82
C GLU A 8 6.64 -4.19 8.33
N ARG A 9 6.23 -5.34 7.77
CA ARG A 9 6.37 -5.61 6.34
C ARG A 9 5.59 -4.63 5.48
N LEU A 10 4.38 -4.24 5.87
CA LEU A 10 3.60 -3.21 5.16
C LEU A 10 4.23 -1.82 5.27
N GLY A 11 4.85 -1.49 6.40
CA GLY A 11 5.63 -0.25 6.55
C GLY A 11 6.86 -0.24 5.65
N GLN A 12 7.60 -1.34 5.61
CA GLN A 12 8.75 -1.52 4.71
C GLN A 12 8.33 -1.45 3.24
N PHE A 13 7.18 -2.04 2.89
CA PHE A 13 6.61 -1.95 1.55
C PHE A 13 6.30 -0.50 1.15
N ALA A 14 5.63 0.27 2.01
CA ALA A 14 5.34 1.68 1.76
C ALA A 14 6.62 2.52 1.61
N ALA A 15 7.61 2.31 2.48
CA ALA A 15 8.91 2.98 2.38
C ALA A 15 9.64 2.65 1.07
N ALA A 16 9.68 1.38 0.68
CA ALA A 16 10.32 0.95 -0.57
C ALA A 16 9.64 1.55 -1.81
N ILE A 17 8.31 1.73 -1.78
CA ILE A 17 7.59 2.41 -2.86
C ILE A 17 7.89 3.91 -2.89
N ALA A 18 7.99 4.57 -1.74
CA ALA A 18 8.40 5.96 -1.65
C ALA A 18 9.80 6.17 -2.25
N ASP A 19 10.76 5.30 -1.90
CA ASP A 19 12.12 5.34 -2.47
C ASP A 19 12.12 5.08 -3.98
N TYR A 20 11.34 4.10 -4.44
CA TYR A 20 11.21 3.76 -5.87
C TYR A 20 10.61 4.90 -6.70
N THR A 21 9.62 5.61 -6.15
CA THR A 21 8.88 6.67 -6.85
C THR A 21 9.52 8.05 -6.73
N SER A 22 10.37 8.28 -5.74
CA SER A 22 11.11 9.54 -5.54
C SER A 22 11.70 10.13 -6.83
N PRO A 23 12.49 9.39 -7.65
CA PRO A 23 13.02 9.92 -8.91
C PRO A 23 11.94 10.16 -9.99
N LEU A 24 10.82 9.42 -9.95
CA LEU A 24 9.75 9.52 -10.96
C LEU A 24 9.00 10.85 -10.88
N PHE A 25 9.02 11.53 -9.73
CA PHE A 25 8.38 12.83 -9.56
C PHE A 25 9.00 13.96 -10.37
N SER A 26 10.24 13.78 -10.85
CA SER A 26 10.93 14.76 -11.70
C SER A 26 10.42 14.78 -13.14
N ASP A 27 9.75 13.71 -13.59
CA ASP A 27 9.23 13.58 -14.94
C ASP A 27 7.69 13.67 -14.92
N PRO A 28 7.08 14.72 -15.53
CA PRO A 28 5.63 14.87 -15.59
C PRO A 28 4.89 13.66 -16.15
N ARG A 29 5.54 12.85 -17.00
CA ARG A 29 4.94 11.63 -17.58
C ARG A 29 4.68 10.55 -16.53
N TRP A 30 5.50 10.50 -15.48
CA TRP A 30 5.42 9.48 -14.44
C TRP A 30 4.81 9.98 -13.14
N ARG A 31 4.64 11.30 -12.99
CA ARG A 31 4.13 11.92 -11.76
C ARG A 31 2.83 11.31 -11.25
N SER A 32 1.86 11.10 -12.14
CA SER A 32 0.57 10.50 -11.75
C SER A 32 0.73 9.05 -11.27
N THR A 33 1.54 8.25 -11.97
CA THR A 33 1.85 6.87 -11.55
C THR A 33 2.57 6.84 -10.21
N ALA A 34 3.54 7.74 -10.00
CA ALA A 34 4.28 7.87 -8.75
C ALA A 34 3.36 8.24 -7.58
N ASP A 35 2.44 9.17 -7.78
CA ASP A 35 1.42 9.53 -6.78
C ASP A 35 0.52 8.34 -6.44
N GLN A 36 0.00 7.63 -7.45
CA GLN A 36 -0.90 6.50 -7.23
C GLN A 36 -0.21 5.33 -6.53
N LEU A 37 1.04 5.04 -6.87
CA LEU A 37 1.86 4.04 -6.17
C LEU A 37 2.06 4.41 -4.70
N ASN A 38 2.44 5.67 -4.40
CA ASN A 38 2.62 6.09 -3.01
C ASN A 38 1.34 6.00 -2.20
N ARG A 39 0.22 6.44 -2.79
CA ARG A 39 -1.09 6.43 -2.15
C ARG A 39 -1.55 5.02 -1.85
N SER A 40 -1.50 4.12 -2.83
CA SER A 40 -1.96 2.74 -2.65
C SER A 40 -1.05 1.96 -1.68
N ALA A 41 0.27 2.12 -1.76
CA ALA A 41 1.17 1.46 -0.81
C ALA A 41 0.98 1.95 0.63
N THR A 42 0.80 3.27 0.82
CA THR A 42 0.48 3.84 2.14
C THR A 42 -0.92 3.45 2.61
N GLY A 43 -1.88 3.37 1.68
CA GLY A 43 -3.25 2.90 1.88
C GLY A 43 -3.27 1.49 2.46
N ALA A 44 -2.52 0.56 1.87
CA ALA A 44 -2.38 -0.81 2.36
C ALA A 44 -1.93 -0.87 3.84
N MET A 45 -0.86 -0.13 4.18
CA MET A 45 -0.36 -0.05 5.56
C MET A 45 -1.40 0.55 6.52
N THR A 46 -2.03 1.66 6.14
CA THR A 46 -2.98 2.37 7.00
C THR A 46 -4.28 1.60 7.19
N ASN A 47 -4.82 1.00 6.14
CA ASN A 47 -6.02 0.15 6.20
C ASN A 47 -5.79 -1.10 7.03
N TYR A 48 -4.62 -1.75 6.94
CA TYR A 48 -4.29 -2.86 7.83
C TYR A 48 -4.23 -2.44 9.31
N ARG A 49 -3.65 -1.26 9.60
CA ARG A 49 -3.67 -0.69 10.97
C ARG A 49 -5.09 -0.35 11.44
N SER A 50 -5.98 0.03 10.54
CA SER A 50 -7.40 0.29 10.82
C SER A 50 -8.17 -1.00 11.07
N ALA A 51 -7.90 -2.07 10.32
CA ALA A 51 -8.47 -3.40 10.53
C ALA A 51 -8.15 -3.92 11.94
N GLY A 52 -6.92 -3.73 12.41
CA GLY A 52 -6.53 -4.08 13.78
C GLY A 52 -7.25 -3.33 14.91
N ARG A 53 -8.12 -2.35 14.59
CA ARG A 53 -8.99 -1.62 15.53
C ARG A 53 -10.48 -1.92 15.33
N ALA A 54 -10.81 -2.94 14.56
CA ALA A 54 -12.19 -3.35 14.33
C ALA A 54 -12.87 -3.82 15.63
N ARG A 55 -14.19 -3.60 15.73
CA ARG A 55 -15.01 -3.95 16.89
C ARG A 55 -15.74 -5.27 16.72
N SER A 56 -15.63 -5.90 15.55
CA SER A 56 -16.17 -7.21 15.25
C SER A 56 -15.32 -7.93 14.20
N HIS A 57 -15.51 -9.25 14.10
CA HIS A 57 -14.85 -10.06 13.07
C HIS A 57 -15.27 -9.65 11.64
N ALA A 58 -16.54 -9.29 11.45
CA ALA A 58 -17.04 -8.81 10.17
C ALA A 58 -16.39 -7.47 9.76
N GLU A 59 -16.29 -6.53 10.71
CA GLU A 59 -15.62 -5.25 10.48
C GLU A 59 -14.11 -5.44 10.21
N PHE A 60 -13.46 -6.37 10.93
CA PHE A 60 -12.06 -6.72 10.70
C PHE A 60 -11.85 -7.23 9.28
N THR A 61 -12.68 -8.18 8.84
CA THR A 61 -12.59 -8.81 7.53
C THR A 61 -12.81 -7.79 6.41
N ALA A 62 -13.83 -6.93 6.54
CA ALA A 62 -14.11 -5.89 5.55
C ALA A 62 -12.95 -4.90 5.41
N ARG A 63 -12.41 -4.39 6.52
CA ARG A 63 -11.27 -3.44 6.49
C ARG A 63 -9.98 -4.09 6.01
N LEU A 64 -9.77 -5.37 6.31
CA LEU A 64 -8.64 -6.12 5.77
C LEU A 64 -8.77 -6.26 4.25
N GLY A 65 -9.98 -6.47 3.72
CA GLY A 65 -10.27 -6.47 2.29
C GLY A 65 -9.78 -5.19 1.61
N VAL A 66 -10.08 -4.02 2.18
CA VAL A 66 -9.58 -2.73 1.66
C VAL A 66 -8.05 -2.67 1.65
N ALA A 67 -7.38 -3.20 2.68
CA ALA A 67 -5.91 -3.25 2.69
C ALA A 67 -5.34 -4.14 1.57
N VAL A 68 -6.07 -5.20 1.18
CA VAL A 68 -5.70 -6.08 0.06
C VAL A 68 -5.94 -5.37 -1.28
N GLU A 69 -7.07 -4.69 -1.44
CA GLU A 69 -7.37 -3.90 -2.66
C GLU A 69 -6.26 -2.87 -2.94
N GLU A 70 -5.76 -2.18 -1.92
CA GLU A 70 -4.66 -1.22 -2.03
C GLU A 70 -3.32 -1.87 -2.46
N ILE A 71 -3.09 -3.13 -2.05
CA ILE A 71 -1.92 -3.92 -2.51
C ILE A 71 -2.08 -4.28 -3.99
N ASP A 72 -3.27 -4.69 -4.41
CA ASP A 72 -3.57 -5.02 -5.80
C ASP A 72 -3.47 -3.79 -6.71
N GLU A 73 -3.99 -2.64 -6.26
CA GLU A 73 -3.81 -1.36 -6.93
C GLU A 73 -2.33 -1.01 -7.08
N SER A 74 -1.53 -1.20 -6.01
CA SER A 74 -0.08 -0.98 -6.08
C SER A 74 0.57 -1.83 -7.17
N GLN A 75 0.14 -3.09 -7.37
CA GLN A 75 0.65 -3.91 -8.48
C GLN A 75 0.16 -3.42 -9.84
N GLY A 76 -1.09 -2.94 -9.94
CA GLY A 76 -1.66 -2.38 -11.16
C GLY A 76 -0.93 -1.12 -11.66
N TRP A 77 -0.42 -0.29 -10.74
CA TRP A 77 0.33 0.92 -11.08
C TRP A 77 1.81 0.68 -11.38
N ARG A 78 2.38 -0.48 -10.99
CA ARG A 78 3.79 -0.76 -11.25
C ARG A 78 3.99 -0.93 -12.77
N PRO A 79 4.90 -0.16 -13.39
CA PRO A 79 5.21 -0.34 -14.80
C PRO A 79 5.66 -1.78 -15.06
N ALA A 80 5.05 -2.45 -16.04
CA ALA A 80 5.49 -3.78 -16.45
C ALA A 80 6.98 -3.73 -16.80
N ARG A 81 7.80 -4.54 -16.14
CA ARG A 81 9.18 -4.75 -16.56
C ARG A 81 9.11 -5.46 -17.92
N ARG A 82 9.56 -4.78 -18.97
CA ARG A 82 9.90 -5.43 -20.24
C ARG A 82 11.18 -6.23 -20.06
#